data_AF-A0A944V210-F1
#
_entry.id   AF-A0A944V210-F1
#
_cell.length_a   1.000
_cell.length_b   1.000
_cell.length_c   1.000
_cell.angle_alpha   90.00
_cell.angle_beta   90.00
_cell.angle_gamma   90.00
#
_symmetry.space_group_name_H-M   'P 1'
#
loop_
_entity.id
_entity.type
_entity.pdbx_description
1 polymer ?
#
loop_
_entity_poly.entity_id
_entity_poly.type
_entity_poly.pdbx_seq_one_letter_code
_entity_poly.pdbx_strand_id
1 'polypeptide(L)'
;MKITNKNGIPDPIYRAIKSGWYSGDGAKHFCSVTELLKPEKIFILERRYKEQITQEASDLIWSLMGSAMHRVLEASEPKSTLNEERLFATVNGKIISGGIDLFEDGIISDFK
;
A
#
# COMPACT_ATOMS: atom_id res chain seq x y z
N MET A 1 6.53 -7.01 -10.17
CA MET A 1 6.33 -8.14 -9.23
C MET A 1 5.22 -9.00 -9.77
N LYS A 2 5.37 -10.33 -9.71
CA LYS A 2 4.39 -11.29 -10.19
C LYS A 2 3.74 -12.02 -9.01
N ILE A 3 2.42 -11.92 -8.89
CA ILE A 3 1.67 -12.66 -7.87
C ILE A 3 1.27 -14.03 -8.43
N THR A 4 1.46 -15.10 -7.65
CA THR A 4 1.08 -16.47 -8.01
C THR A 4 0.02 -17.05 -7.07
N ASN A 5 -0.69 -18.10 -7.52
CA ASN A 5 -1.65 -18.85 -6.72
C ASN A 5 -1.33 -20.36 -6.79
N LYS A 6 -0.12 -20.74 -6.36
CA LYS A 6 0.33 -22.14 -6.26
C LYS A 6 -0.39 -22.89 -5.13
N ASN A 7 -0.75 -22.20 -4.05
CA ASN A 7 -1.42 -22.78 -2.90
C ASN A 7 -2.93 -22.98 -3.10
N GLY A 8 -3.47 -22.54 -4.25
CA GLY A 8 -4.86 -22.81 -4.62
C GLY A 8 -5.88 -22.08 -3.75
N ILE A 9 -5.58 -20.86 -3.30
CA ILE A 9 -6.56 -20.05 -2.57
C ILE A 9 -7.76 -19.73 -3.48
N PRO A 10 -8.97 -19.53 -2.92
CA PRO A 10 -10.16 -19.22 -3.69
C PRO A 10 -9.95 -18.05 -4.66
N ASP A 11 -10.38 -18.23 -5.91
CA ASP A 11 -10.23 -17.24 -6.99
C ASP A 11 -10.71 -15.82 -6.64
N PRO A 12 -11.84 -15.61 -5.92
CA PRO A 12 -12.23 -14.27 -5.50
C PRO A 12 -11.17 -13.57 -4.64
N ILE A 13 -10.53 -14.30 -3.72
CA ILE A 13 -9.48 -13.78 -2.85
C ILE A 13 -8.24 -13.46 -3.67
N TYR A 14 -7.84 -14.38 -4.56
CA TYR A 14 -6.71 -14.16 -5.47
C TYR A 14 -6.91 -12.90 -6.34
N ARG A 15 -8.10 -12.71 -6.91
CA ARG A 15 -8.43 -11.51 -7.69
C ARG A 15 -8.41 -10.24 -6.86
N ALA A 16 -8.91 -10.26 -5.62
CA ALA A 16 -8.89 -9.10 -4.73
C ALA A 16 -7.46 -8.66 -4.41
N ILE A 17 -6.59 -9.62 -4.06
CA ILE A 17 -5.15 -9.39 -3.84
C ILE A 17 -4.52 -8.82 -5.10
N LYS A 18 -4.73 -9.47 -6.25
CA LYS A 18 -4.18 -9.04 -7.53
C LYS A 18 -4.58 -7.61 -7.87
N SER A 19 -5.87 -7.28 -7.71
CA SER A 19 -6.40 -5.95 -7.97
C SER A 19 -5.72 -4.89 -7.12
N GLY A 20 -5.66 -5.08 -5.80
CA GLY A 20 -5.08 -4.11 -4.86
C GLY A 20 -3.61 -3.80 -5.14
N TRP A 21 -2.83 -4.82 -5.50
CA TRP A 21 -1.41 -4.66 -5.81
C TRP A 21 -1.14 -3.94 -7.13
N TYR A 22 -1.94 -4.16 -8.17
CA TYR A 22 -1.75 -3.48 -9.46
C TYR A 22 -2.38 -2.08 -9.52
N SER A 23 -3.29 -1.70 -8.60
CA SER A 23 -3.87 -0.36 -8.57
C SER A 23 -2.85 0.79 -8.39
N GLY A 24 -1.63 0.49 -7.94
CA GLY A 24 -0.54 1.47 -7.78
C GLY A 24 0.40 1.59 -8.99
N ASP A 25 0.30 0.71 -10.00
CA ASP A 25 1.15 0.79 -11.19
C ASP A 25 0.76 2.02 -12.02
N GLY A 26 1.63 3.04 -12.03
CA GLY A 26 1.42 4.30 -12.75
C GLY A 26 1.37 5.55 -11.85
N ALA A 27 1.46 5.41 -10.53
CA ALA A 27 1.53 6.56 -9.64
C ALA A 27 2.80 7.39 -9.92
N LYS A 28 2.64 8.70 -10.17
CA LYS A 28 3.72 9.66 -10.51
C LYS A 28 4.59 10.04 -9.29
N HIS A 29 5.03 9.08 -8.50
CA HIS A 29 5.92 9.32 -7.38
C HIS A 29 7.16 8.41 -7.45
N PHE A 30 8.26 8.88 -6.89
CA PHE A 30 9.50 8.12 -6.74
C PHE A 30 9.32 6.99 -5.72
N CYS A 31 8.88 7.28 -4.50
CA CYS A 31 8.53 6.27 -3.48
C CYS A 31 7.47 6.82 -2.50
N SER A 32 6.84 5.91 -1.76
CA SER A 32 5.96 6.23 -0.65
C SER A 32 6.73 6.39 0.67
N VAL A 33 6.15 7.07 1.66
CA VAL A 33 6.72 7.18 3.01
C VAL A 33 6.89 5.80 3.66
N THR A 34 5.98 4.85 3.41
CA THR A 34 6.09 3.47 3.89
C THR A 34 7.27 2.74 3.27
N GLU A 35 7.54 2.97 1.98
CA GLU A 35 8.73 2.39 1.33
C GLU A 35 10.04 2.97 1.84
N LEU A 36 10.05 4.25 2.28
CA LEU A 36 11.23 4.88 2.88
C LEU A 36 11.62 4.28 4.24
N LEU A 37 10.68 3.65 4.94
CA LEU A 37 10.95 2.97 6.22
C LEU A 37 11.68 1.63 6.03
N LYS A 38 11.73 1.11 4.80
CA LYS A 38 12.44 -0.14 4.52
C LYS A 38 13.96 0.06 4.62
N PRO A 39 14.73 -0.96 5.04
CA PRO A 39 16.18 -0.94 4.95
C PRO A 39 16.67 -0.61 3.54
N GLU A 40 17.71 0.23 3.41
CA GLU A 40 18.08 0.82 2.11
C GLU A 40 18.40 -0.25 1.05
N LYS A 41 19.08 -1.32 1.46
CA LYS A 41 19.39 -2.45 0.57
C LYS A 41 18.14 -3.12 0.03
N ILE A 42 17.13 -3.34 0.88
CA ILE A 42 15.87 -3.95 0.47
C ILE A 42 15.16 -3.03 -0.52
N PHE A 43 15.02 -1.75 -0.19
CA PHE A 43 14.40 -0.75 -1.06
C PHE A 43 15.05 -0.71 -2.47
N ILE A 44 16.38 -0.68 -2.53
CA ILE A 44 17.12 -0.63 -3.80
C ILE A 44 16.95 -1.93 -4.59
N LEU A 45 17.08 -3.08 -3.94
CA LEU A 45 17.00 -4.39 -4.59
C LEU A 45 15.59 -4.67 -5.10
N GLU A 46 14.56 -4.39 -4.30
CA GLU A 46 13.17 -4.57 -4.70
C GLU A 46 12.82 -3.76 -5.94
N ARG A 47 13.31 -2.52 -6.01
CA ARG A 47 13.10 -1.65 -7.16
C ARG A 47 13.85 -2.14 -8.40
N ARG A 48 15.12 -2.54 -8.24
CA ARG A 48 15.97 -3.01 -9.35
C ARG A 48 15.46 -4.31 -9.95
N TYR A 49 14.97 -5.21 -9.11
CA TYR A 49 14.54 -6.56 -9.51
C TYR A 49 13.02 -6.74 -9.42
N LYS A 50 12.23 -5.66 -9.48
CA LYS A 50 10.76 -5.68 -9.35
C LYS A 50 10.11 -6.76 -10.21
N GLU A 51 10.58 -6.94 -11.45
CA GLU A 51 10.04 -7.91 -12.41
C GLU A 51 10.44 -9.38 -12.13
N GLN A 52 11.48 -9.60 -11.34
CA GLN A 52 11.95 -10.93 -10.96
C GLN A 52 11.31 -11.42 -9.65
N ILE A 53 10.76 -10.49 -8.84
CA ILE A 53 10.09 -10.83 -7.59
C ILE A 53 8.79 -11.56 -7.87
N THR A 54 8.68 -12.76 -7.31
CA THR A 54 7.45 -13.56 -7.31
C THR A 54 6.95 -13.69 -5.88
N GLN A 55 5.66 -13.41 -5.65
CA GLN A 55 5.02 -13.49 -4.35
C GLN A 55 3.81 -14.41 -4.42
N GLU A 56 3.64 -15.28 -3.43
CA GLU A 56 2.48 -16.15 -3.35
C GLU A 56 1.28 -15.41 -2.74
N ALA A 57 0.10 -15.56 -3.34
CA ALA A 57 -1.09 -14.85 -2.91
C ALA A 57 -1.53 -15.22 -1.49
N SER A 58 -1.29 -16.46 -1.04
CA SER A 58 -1.61 -16.85 0.34
C SER A 58 -0.88 -16.01 1.39
N ASP A 59 0.34 -15.54 1.09
CA ASP A 59 1.14 -14.76 2.02
C ASP A 59 0.64 -13.32 2.15
N LEU A 60 -0.21 -12.90 1.20
CA LEU A 60 -0.79 -11.57 1.11
C LEU A 60 -2.18 -11.48 1.75
N ILE A 61 -2.71 -12.59 2.30
CA ILE A 61 -4.02 -12.61 2.95
C ILE A 61 -4.08 -11.62 4.12
N TRP A 62 -3.03 -11.56 4.94
CA TRP A 62 -2.97 -10.63 6.07
C TRP A 62 -2.95 -9.18 5.61
N SER A 63 -2.24 -8.88 4.52
CA SER A 63 -2.26 -7.55 3.91
C SER A 63 -3.65 -7.20 3.38
N LEU A 64 -4.36 -8.15 2.77
CA LEU A 64 -5.74 -7.94 2.32
C LEU A 64 -6.70 -7.66 3.49
N MET A 65 -6.56 -8.39 4.61
CA MET A 65 -7.35 -8.18 5.81
C MET A 65 -7.11 -6.81 6.43
N GLY A 66 -5.84 -6.38 6.53
CA GLY A 66 -5.50 -5.03 6.97
C GLY A 66 -6.18 -3.98 6.10
N SER A 67 -6.02 -4.05 4.78
CA SER A 67 -6.69 -3.12 3.85
C SER A 67 -8.23 -3.14 3.97
N ALA A 68 -8.82 -4.30 4.25
CA ALA A 68 -10.26 -4.39 4.49
C ALA A 68 -10.67 -3.67 5.79
N MET A 69 -9.84 -3.76 6.84
CA MET A 69 -10.09 -3.06 8.10
C MET A 69 -10.03 -1.54 7.93
N HIS A 70 -9.01 -1.00 7.26
CA HIS A 70 -8.94 0.45 6.96
C HIS A 70 -10.20 0.94 6.23
N ARG A 71 -10.67 0.20 5.21
CA ARG A 71 -11.91 0.56 4.49
C ARG A 71 -13.17 0.56 5.36
N VAL A 72 -13.24 -0.34 6.34
CA VAL A 72 -14.38 -0.37 7.28
C VAL A 72 -14.31 0.83 8.22
N LEU A 73 -13.13 1.20 8.70
CA LEU A 73 -12.92 2.37 9.55
C LEU A 73 -13.24 3.66 8.80
N GLU A 74 -12.73 3.82 7.58
CA GLU A 74 -13.00 4.95 6.68
C GLU A 74 -14.52 5.16 6.50
N ALA A 75 -15.27 4.08 6.29
CA ALA A 75 -16.73 4.14 6.11
C ALA A 75 -17.50 4.59 7.37
N SER A 76 -16.87 4.53 8.55
CA SER A 76 -17.47 4.88 9.83
C SER A 76 -17.16 6.31 10.30
N GLU A 77 -16.21 6.98 9.65
CA GLU A 77 -15.69 8.27 10.11
C GLU A 77 -16.56 9.47 9.67
N PRO A 78 -16.61 10.55 10.48
CA PRO A 78 -17.40 11.75 10.15
C PRO A 78 -16.80 12.48 8.93
N LYS A 79 -17.64 13.10 8.08
CA LYS A 79 -17.20 13.84 6.88
C LYS A 79 -16.21 15.01 7.15
N SER A 80 -15.96 15.38 8.39
CA SER A 80 -15.09 16.49 8.79
C SER A 80 -13.61 16.10 8.96
N THR A 81 -13.26 14.83 8.79
CA THR A 81 -11.89 14.33 8.92
C THR A 81 -11.22 14.21 7.53
N LEU A 82 -9.91 14.43 7.46
CA LEU A 82 -9.14 14.14 6.24
C LEU A 82 -8.82 12.64 6.26
N ASN A 83 -9.48 11.89 5.39
CA ASN A 83 -9.43 10.43 5.33
C ASN A 83 -8.76 9.96 4.04
N GLU A 84 -7.84 9.00 4.15
CA GLU A 84 -7.07 8.42 3.03
C GLU A 84 -6.46 9.46 2.05
N GLU A 85 -6.19 10.69 2.51
CA GLU A 85 -5.63 11.71 1.63
C GLU A 85 -4.17 11.38 1.32
N ARG A 86 -3.90 11.22 0.01
CA ARG A 86 -2.52 11.03 -0.46
C ARG A 86 -1.85 12.39 -0.67
N LEU A 87 -0.92 12.69 0.21
CA LEU A 87 -0.07 13.88 0.12
C LEU A 87 1.16 13.60 -0.74
N PHE A 88 1.67 14.66 -1.37
CA PHE A 88 2.86 14.61 -2.22
C PHE A 88 3.82 15.73 -1.84
N ALA A 89 5.11 15.41 -1.77
CA ALA A 89 6.18 16.38 -1.53
C ALA A 89 7.32 16.16 -2.53
N THR A 90 7.96 17.23 -2.98
CA THR A 90 9.15 17.13 -3.85
C THR A 90 10.41 17.40 -3.03
N VAL A 91 11.30 16.41 -2.96
CA VAL A 91 12.58 16.48 -2.23
C VAL A 91 13.69 16.09 -3.18
N ASN A 92 14.70 16.95 -3.36
CA ASN A 92 15.82 16.71 -4.30
C ASN A 92 15.35 16.29 -5.71
N GLY A 93 14.26 16.89 -6.21
CA GLY A 93 13.68 16.57 -7.52
C GLY A 93 12.97 15.21 -7.59
N LYS A 94 12.77 14.51 -6.47
CA LYS A 94 12.00 13.27 -6.37
C LYS A 94 10.67 13.54 -5.68
N ILE A 95 9.59 13.04 -6.26
CA ILE A 95 8.25 13.14 -5.66
C ILE A 95 8.10 12.00 -4.65
N ILE A 96 7.91 12.32 -3.38
CA ILE A 96 7.58 11.37 -2.31
C ILE A 96 6.08 11.48 -2.06
N SER A 97 5.43 10.35 -1.78
CA SER A 97 4.00 10.33 -1.46
C SER A 97 3.72 9.67 -0.12
N GLY A 98 2.67 10.08 0.57
CA GLY A 98 2.22 9.43 1.80
C GLY A 98 0.71 9.44 1.87
N GLY A 99 0.12 8.36 2.38
CA GLY A 99 -1.30 8.32 2.75
C GLY A 99 -1.40 8.38 4.26
N ILE A 100 -2.33 9.18 4.76
CA ILE A 100 -2.70 9.21 6.17
C ILE A 100 -4.02 8.44 6.30
N ASP A 101 -4.16 7.61 7.32
CA ASP A 101 -5.43 6.92 7.58
C ASP A 101 -6.48 7.92 8.08
N LEU A 102 -6.15 8.64 9.16
CA LEU A 102 -7.02 9.62 9.78
C LEU A 102 -6.24 10.85 10.27
N PHE A 103 -6.75 12.03 9.93
CA PHE A 103 -6.34 13.29 10.55
C PHE A 103 -7.54 14.03 11.13
N GLU A 104 -7.52 14.23 12.46
CA GLU A 104 -8.57 14.88 13.24
C GLU A 104 -7.93 15.76 14.33
N ASP A 105 -8.38 17.01 14.45
CA ASP A 105 -7.94 17.97 15.48
C ASP A 105 -6.41 18.12 15.66
N GLY A 106 -5.65 18.02 14.55
CA GLY A 106 -4.20 18.14 14.56
C GLY A 106 -3.45 16.85 14.92
N ILE A 107 -4.17 15.74 15.10
CA ILE A 107 -3.63 14.42 15.41
C ILE A 107 -3.66 13.55 14.16
N ILE A 108 -2.53 12.92 13.84
CA ILE A 108 -2.42 11.90 12.80
C ILE A 108 -2.52 10.53 13.48
N SER A 109 -3.45 9.69 13.03
CA SER A 109 -3.59 8.31 13.46
C SER A 109 -3.25 7.35 12.33
N ASP A 110 -2.62 6.22 12.68
CA ASP A 110 -2.20 5.15 11.78
C ASP A 110 -2.65 3.81 12.37
N PHE A 111 -3.58 3.13 11.70
CA PHE A 111 -4.16 1.86 12.13
C PHE A 111 -3.28 0.69 11.67
N LYS A 112 -3.24 -0.40 12.45
CA LYS A 112 -2.35 -1.55 12.23
C LYS A 112 -3.05 -2.88 12.41
#